data_AF-A0A955VHI1-F1
#
_entry.id   AF-A0A955VHI1-F1
#
_cell.length_a   1.000
_cell.length_b   1.000
_cell.length_c   1.000
_cell.angle_alpha   90.00
_cell.angle_beta   90.00
_cell.angle_gamma   90.00
#
_symmetry.space_group_name_H-M   'P 1'
#
loop_
_entity.id
_entity.type
_entity.pdbx_description
1 polymer ?
#
loop_
_entity_poly.entity_id
_entity_poly.type
_entity_poly.pdbx_seq_one_letter_code
_entity_poly.pdbx_strand_id
1 'polypeptide(L)'
;PPAVRDGCAHFVFFTRGVRYLDDATRRRWDEESPLQPLAAELDRANAFDDNAVQLRSGDKTPIGFVPRYYACEIAPYLQRGNAAQVELLRHNPAPASVRERFLVRLSLTTEPGWSFARSAAYDSLAPSGTQSVDGEAAA
;
A
#
# COMPACT_ATOMS: atom_id res chain seq x y z
N PRO A 1 3.91 8.39 7.18
CA PRO A 1 3.63 9.01 5.86
C PRO A 1 4.76 8.65 4.88
N PRO A 2 4.50 8.57 3.57
CA PRO A 2 5.56 8.39 2.58
C PRO A 2 6.50 9.60 2.55
N ALA A 3 7.75 9.37 2.16
CA ALA A 3 8.71 10.44 1.94
C ALA A 3 8.53 11.01 0.52
N VAL A 4 8.56 12.33 0.35
CA VAL A 4 8.50 12.98 -0.96
C VAL A 4 9.84 13.66 -1.23
N ARG A 5 10.50 13.29 -2.33
CA ARG A 5 11.79 13.85 -2.75
C ARG A 5 11.85 13.91 -4.26
N ASP A 6 12.32 15.03 -4.81
CA ASP A 6 12.54 15.21 -6.24
C ASP A 6 11.33 14.83 -7.12
N GLY A 7 10.13 15.24 -6.68
CA GLY A 7 8.88 14.93 -7.38
C GLY A 7 8.47 13.45 -7.34
N CYS A 8 9.09 12.65 -6.47
CA CYS A 8 8.75 11.25 -6.27
C CYS A 8 8.26 10.99 -4.84
N ALA A 9 7.14 10.26 -4.71
CA ALA A 9 6.66 9.74 -3.45
C ALA A 9 7.20 8.33 -3.22
N HIS A 10 7.77 8.09 -2.04
CA HIS A 10 8.39 6.83 -1.63
C HIS A 10 7.65 6.22 -0.44
N PHE A 11 7.08 5.04 -0.67
CA PHE A 11 6.31 4.28 0.30
C PHE A 11 7.15 3.09 0.77
N VAL A 12 7.48 3.05 2.06
CA VAL A 12 8.18 1.92 2.68
C VAL A 12 7.19 1.14 3.54
N PHE A 13 7.02 -0.15 3.26
CA PHE A 13 6.05 -0.98 3.98
C PHE A 13 6.36 -2.47 3.86
N PHE A 14 5.82 -3.25 4.82
CA PHE A 14 5.70 -4.68 4.67
C PHE A 14 4.51 -5.05 3.79
N THR A 15 4.72 -5.96 2.84
CA THR A 15 3.65 -6.47 1.98
C THR A 15 2.56 -7.16 2.79
N ARG A 16 1.31 -7.03 2.35
CA ARG A 16 0.15 -7.66 3.00
C ARG A 16 -0.29 -8.92 2.26
N GLY A 17 -1.04 -9.77 2.95
CA GLY A 17 -1.73 -10.89 2.32
C GLY A 17 -0.88 -12.12 1.98
N VAL A 18 0.42 -12.13 2.28
CA VAL A 18 1.30 -13.29 2.03
C VAL A 18 0.72 -14.59 2.62
N ARG A 19 0.13 -14.51 3.83
CA ARG A 19 -0.52 -15.66 4.49
C ARG A 19 -1.72 -16.25 3.75
N TYR A 20 -2.28 -15.54 2.78
CA TYR A 20 -3.44 -15.96 2.00
C TYR A 20 -3.07 -16.43 0.58
N LEU A 21 -1.79 -16.34 0.20
CA LEU A 21 -1.30 -16.97 -1.03
C LEU A 21 -1.40 -18.49 -0.90
N ASP A 22 -1.36 -19.22 -2.01
CA ASP A 22 -1.39 -20.68 -1.99
C ASP A 22 -0.17 -21.27 -1.25
N ASP A 23 -0.29 -22.52 -0.81
CA ASP A 23 0.72 -23.19 0.02
C ASP A 23 2.09 -23.28 -0.65
N ALA A 24 2.13 -23.50 -1.97
CA ALA A 24 3.38 -23.61 -2.70
C ALA A 24 4.10 -22.24 -2.77
N THR A 25 3.36 -21.18 -3.09
CA THR A 25 3.88 -19.81 -3.08
C THR A 25 4.34 -19.38 -1.69
N ARG A 26 3.60 -19.72 -0.63
CA ARG A 26 4.01 -19.37 0.76
C ARG A 26 5.31 -20.08 1.17
N ARG A 27 5.42 -21.39 0.89
CA ARG A 27 6.64 -22.16 1.20
C ARG A 27 7.83 -21.61 0.43
N ARG A 28 7.65 -21.24 -0.83
CA ARG A 28 8.72 -20.57 -1.59
C ARG A 28 9.20 -19.30 -0.88
N TRP A 29 8.27 -18.47 -0.42
CA TRP A 29 8.60 -17.25 0.34
C TRP A 29 9.13 -17.54 1.75
N ASP A 30 9.02 -18.75 2.28
CA ASP A 30 9.69 -19.11 3.53
C ASP A 30 11.21 -19.15 3.39
N GLU A 31 11.71 -19.37 2.18
CA GLU A 31 13.12 -19.73 1.92
C GLU A 31 13.79 -18.80 0.89
N GLU A 32 13.07 -18.44 -0.17
CA GLU A 32 13.61 -17.76 -1.34
C GLU A 32 13.25 -16.28 -1.39
N SER A 33 14.21 -15.45 -1.78
CA SER A 33 13.93 -14.07 -2.16
C SER A 33 13.21 -14.02 -3.52
N PRO A 34 12.25 -13.11 -3.72
CA PRO A 34 11.52 -13.02 -4.98
C PRO A 34 12.43 -12.56 -6.12
N LEU A 35 12.20 -13.12 -7.30
CA LEU A 35 12.90 -12.72 -8.52
C LEU A 35 12.64 -11.25 -8.84
N GLN A 36 13.69 -10.57 -9.28
CA GLN A 36 13.66 -9.17 -9.70
C GLN A 36 13.50 -9.07 -11.24
N PRO A 37 12.96 -7.96 -11.77
CA PRO A 37 12.38 -6.83 -11.03
C PRO A 37 11.04 -7.17 -10.40
N LEU A 38 10.68 -6.47 -9.32
CA LEU A 38 9.33 -6.51 -8.78
C LEU A 38 8.41 -5.56 -9.56
N ALA A 39 7.13 -5.93 -9.65
CA ALA A 39 6.10 -5.12 -10.29
C ALA A 39 4.94 -4.82 -9.33
N ALA A 40 4.31 -3.66 -9.52
CA ALA A 40 3.04 -3.30 -8.89
C ALA A 40 1.95 -3.20 -9.96
N GLU A 41 0.84 -3.91 -9.76
CA GLU A 41 -0.25 -3.99 -10.72
C GLU A 41 -1.60 -3.83 -10.01
N LEU A 42 -2.57 -3.22 -10.70
CA LEU A 42 -3.95 -3.16 -10.21
C LEU A 42 -4.56 -4.57 -10.27
N ASP A 43 -5.06 -5.03 -9.13
CA ASP A 43 -5.87 -6.25 -9.05
C ASP A 43 -7.35 -5.90 -9.26
N ARG A 44 -7.74 -5.73 -10.53
CA ARG A 44 -9.12 -5.37 -10.90
C ARG A 44 -10.15 -6.48 -10.60
N ALA A 45 -9.70 -7.69 -10.31
CA ALA A 45 -10.56 -8.82 -9.96
C ALA A 45 -10.81 -8.89 -8.44
N ASN A 46 -10.22 -7.99 -7.66
CA ASN A 46 -10.36 -8.00 -6.21
C ASN A 46 -11.79 -7.63 -5.80
N ALA A 47 -12.51 -8.56 -5.18
CA ALA A 47 -13.89 -8.34 -4.74
C ALA A 47 -14.02 -7.46 -3.49
N PHE A 48 -12.92 -7.10 -2.82
CA PHE A 48 -12.94 -6.44 -1.51
C PHE A 48 -12.42 -5.00 -1.53
N ASP A 49 -11.59 -4.65 -2.52
CA ASP A 49 -10.93 -3.35 -2.61
C ASP A 49 -10.67 -2.98 -4.08
N ASP A 50 -11.42 -2.02 -4.60
CA ASP A 50 -11.29 -1.52 -5.98
C ASP A 50 -9.92 -0.88 -6.25
N ASN A 51 -9.19 -0.50 -5.20
CA ASN A 51 -7.84 0.06 -5.30
C ASN A 51 -6.76 -0.99 -5.02
N ALA A 52 -7.08 -2.28 -4.94
CA ALA A 52 -6.10 -3.32 -4.63
C ALA A 52 -4.91 -3.26 -5.60
N VAL A 53 -3.71 -3.12 -5.05
CA VAL A 53 -2.45 -3.16 -5.79
C VAL A 53 -1.68 -4.41 -5.37
N GLN A 54 -1.59 -5.37 -6.28
CA GLN A 54 -0.83 -6.59 -6.09
C GLN A 54 0.64 -6.36 -6.48
N LEU A 55 1.55 -6.92 -5.68
CA LEU A 55 2.96 -6.96 -5.97
C LEU A 55 3.35 -8.34 -6.48
N ARG A 56 4.17 -8.38 -7.53
CA ARG A 56 4.64 -9.62 -8.17
C ARG A 56 6.15 -9.63 -8.33
N SER A 57 6.75 -10.81 -8.30
CA SER A 57 8.13 -11.05 -8.72
C SER A 57 8.28 -11.06 -10.24
N GLY A 58 9.52 -11.11 -10.72
CA GLY A 58 9.85 -11.13 -12.16
C GLY A 58 9.25 -12.30 -12.94
N ASP A 59 8.99 -13.43 -12.27
CA ASP A 59 8.26 -14.59 -12.82
C ASP A 59 6.74 -14.47 -12.64
N LYS A 60 6.23 -13.30 -12.28
CA LYS A 60 4.82 -12.96 -12.04
C LYS A 60 4.19 -13.66 -10.82
N THR A 61 4.98 -14.36 -10.01
CA THR A 61 4.50 -14.95 -8.76
C THR A 61 4.09 -13.84 -7.78
N PRO A 62 2.91 -13.91 -7.13
CA PRO A 62 2.50 -12.88 -6.20
C PRO A 62 3.36 -12.89 -4.94
N ILE A 63 3.83 -11.71 -4.51
CA ILE A 63 4.57 -11.53 -3.25
C ILE A 63 3.73 -10.83 -2.17
N GLY A 64 2.48 -10.48 -2.49
CA GLY A 64 1.53 -9.84 -1.58
C GLY A 64 0.89 -8.61 -2.18
N PHE A 65 0.38 -7.73 -1.33
CA PHE A 65 -0.32 -6.51 -1.70
C PHE A 65 0.27 -5.29 -1.01
N VAL A 66 0.10 -4.13 -1.65
CA VAL A 66 0.25 -2.83 -1.00
C VAL A 66 -0.78 -2.70 0.13
N PRO A 67 -0.43 -2.18 1.32
CA PRO A 67 -1.40 -1.91 2.37
C PRO A 67 -2.53 -1.01 1.87
N ARG A 68 -3.78 -1.35 2.21
CA ARG A 68 -4.99 -0.64 1.76
C ARG A 68 -4.91 0.88 1.88
N TYR A 69 -4.36 1.39 2.98
CA TYR A 69 -4.18 2.82 3.16
C TYR A 69 -3.25 3.42 2.07
N TYR A 70 -2.12 2.81 1.73
CA TYR A 70 -1.32 3.30 0.61
C TYR A 70 -1.95 3.03 -0.76
N ALA A 71 -2.71 1.94 -0.90
CA ALA A 71 -3.30 1.52 -2.16
C ALA A 71 -4.23 2.59 -2.76
N CYS A 72 -5.03 3.30 -1.95
CA CYS A 72 -5.93 4.34 -2.46
C CYS A 72 -5.21 5.57 -3.04
N GLU A 73 -3.98 5.84 -2.62
CA GLU A 73 -3.14 6.92 -3.16
C GLU A 73 -2.33 6.45 -4.39
N ILE A 74 -1.97 5.16 -4.44
CA ILE A 74 -1.13 4.57 -5.49
C ILE A 74 -1.96 4.17 -6.72
N ALA A 75 -3.12 3.56 -6.52
CA ALA A 75 -3.95 3.03 -7.60
C ALA A 75 -4.30 4.06 -8.69
N PRO A 76 -4.68 5.33 -8.37
CA PRO A 76 -4.96 6.34 -9.39
C PRO A 76 -3.78 6.66 -10.32
N TYR A 77 -2.54 6.49 -9.86
CA TYR A 77 -1.35 6.66 -10.70
C TYR A 77 -1.16 5.48 -11.65
N LEU A 78 -1.31 4.25 -11.13
CA LEU A 78 -1.25 3.05 -11.95
C LEU A 78 -2.37 3.01 -13.00
N GLN A 79 -3.58 3.49 -12.66
CA GLN A 79 -4.71 3.59 -13.58
C GLN A 79 -4.42 4.53 -14.76
N ARG A 80 -3.68 5.63 -14.52
CA ARG A 80 -3.23 6.58 -15.56
C ARG A 80 -2.05 6.07 -16.39
N GLY A 81 -1.54 4.87 -16.10
CA GLY A 81 -0.42 4.26 -16.81
C GLY A 81 0.95 4.66 -16.26
N ASN A 82 1.02 5.33 -15.10
CA ASN A 82 2.30 5.66 -14.49
C ASN A 82 2.96 4.38 -13.96
N ALA A 83 4.24 4.21 -14.27
CA ALA A 83 5.02 3.10 -13.74
C ALA A 83 5.37 3.35 -12.26
N ALA A 84 5.19 2.32 -11.43
CA ALA A 84 5.77 2.28 -10.09
C ALA A 84 7.10 1.52 -10.13
N GLN A 85 8.11 2.07 -9.45
CA GLN A 85 9.33 1.32 -9.18
C GLN A 85 9.19 0.59 -7.84
N VAL A 86 9.35 -0.72 -7.84
CA VAL A 86 9.26 -1.54 -6.63
C VAL A 86 10.62 -2.17 -6.36
N GLU A 87 11.14 -1.93 -5.16
CA GLU A 87 12.42 -2.42 -4.70
C GLU A 87 12.23 -3.25 -3.44
N LEU A 88 12.87 -4.43 -3.41
CA LEU A 88 12.96 -5.24 -2.20
C LEU A 88 14.05 -4.67 -1.28
N LEU A 89 13.65 -4.15 -0.13
CA LEU A 89 14.59 -3.66 0.88
C LEU A 89 15.04 -4.78 1.84
N ARG A 90 14.13 -5.71 2.16
CA ARG A 90 14.42 -6.85 3.03
C ARG A 90 13.51 -8.03 2.74
N HIS A 91 14.08 -9.23 2.72
CA HIS A 91 13.36 -10.49 2.84
C HIS A 91 13.64 -11.10 4.21
N ASN A 92 12.59 -11.43 4.96
CA ASN A 92 12.67 -12.09 6.26
C ASN A 92 12.19 -13.55 6.11
N PRO A 93 13.10 -14.53 5.88
CA PRO A 93 12.76 -15.94 5.74
C PRO A 93 12.20 -16.54 7.05
N ALA A 94 11.65 -17.76 6.97
CA ALA A 94 11.23 -18.48 8.16
C ALA A 94 12.44 -18.66 9.12
N PRO A 95 12.24 -18.59 10.45
CA PRO A 95 10.96 -18.60 11.18
C PRO A 95 10.36 -17.22 11.47
N ALA A 96 10.79 -16.15 10.78
CA ALA A 96 10.23 -14.82 10.97
C ALA A 96 8.73 -14.78 10.63
N SER A 97 8.02 -13.80 11.21
CA SER A 97 6.59 -13.63 11.00
C SER A 97 6.25 -13.41 9.52
N VAL A 98 5.30 -14.18 9.00
CA VAL A 98 4.79 -14.01 7.62
C VAL A 98 4.24 -12.59 7.36
N ARG A 99 3.86 -11.84 8.40
CA ARG A 99 3.40 -10.45 8.28
C ARG A 99 4.52 -9.47 7.95
N GLU A 100 5.76 -9.87 8.18
CA GLU A 100 6.97 -9.07 7.98
C GLU A 100 7.82 -9.66 6.86
N ARG A 101 7.23 -10.50 5.99
CA ARG A 101 7.97 -11.30 5.00
C ARG A 101 8.83 -10.45 4.07
N PHE A 102 8.25 -9.43 3.47
CA PHE A 102 8.92 -8.58 2.50
C PHE A 102 8.74 -7.12 2.89
N LEU A 103 9.84 -6.45 3.20
CA LEU A 103 9.90 -5.00 3.30
C LEU A 103 10.25 -4.47 1.91
N VAL A 104 9.40 -3.61 1.36
CA VAL A 104 9.59 -3.03 0.04
C VAL A 104 9.55 -1.52 0.09
N ARG A 105 10.18 -0.90 -0.92
CA ARG A 105 9.99 0.49 -1.28
C ARG A 105 9.25 0.55 -2.61
N LEU A 106 8.10 1.21 -2.64
CA LEU A 106 7.40 1.57 -3.86
C LEU A 106 7.60 3.07 -4.11
N SER A 107 8.03 3.44 -5.32
CA SER A 107 8.24 4.83 -5.71
C SER A 107 7.36 5.20 -6.91
N LEU A 108 6.73 6.36 -6.83
CA LEU A 108 5.90 6.93 -7.90
C LEU A 108 6.34 8.36 -8.20
N THR A 109 6.44 8.69 -9.48
CA THR A 109 6.52 10.10 -9.90
C THR A 109 5.17 10.77 -9.66
N THR A 110 5.20 11.86 -8.91
CA THR A 110 4.04 12.64 -8.51
C THR A 110 4.07 14.04 -9.13
N GLU A 111 2.89 14.65 -9.22
CA GLU A 111 2.76 16.04 -9.67
C GLU A 111 3.35 17.01 -8.62
N PRO A 112 3.80 18.21 -9.03
CA PRO A 112 4.27 19.23 -8.10
C PRO A 112 3.24 19.56 -7.02
N GLY A 113 3.68 19.70 -5.77
CA GLY A 113 2.80 19.98 -4.64
C GLY A 113 1.96 18.79 -4.16
N TRP A 114 2.23 17.58 -4.66
CA TRP A 114 1.59 16.37 -4.14
C TRP A 114 1.88 16.18 -2.64
N SER A 115 0.86 15.78 -1.90
CA SER A 115 0.94 15.39 -0.49
C SER A 115 0.14 14.12 -0.26
N PHE A 116 0.52 13.37 0.77
CA PHE A 116 -0.15 12.14 1.15
C PHE A 116 -1.45 12.40 1.92
N ALA A 117 -2.36 11.42 1.90
CA ALA A 117 -3.65 11.43 2.59
C ALA A 117 -4.59 12.53 2.08
N ARG A 118 -4.77 12.61 0.77
CA ARG A 118 -5.76 13.50 0.13
C ARG A 118 -7.09 12.81 -0.11
N SER A 119 -7.14 11.48 0.00
CA SER A 119 -8.37 10.72 -0.14
C SER A 119 -9.30 10.87 1.07
N ALA A 120 -10.62 10.89 0.81
CA ALA A 120 -11.66 10.85 1.85
C ALA A 120 -11.55 9.61 2.76
N ALA A 121 -10.81 8.58 2.34
CA ALA A 121 -10.47 7.42 3.18
C ALA A 121 -9.65 7.79 4.44
N TYR A 122 -9.10 9.00 4.49
CA TYR A 122 -8.34 9.53 5.62
C TYR A 122 -9.10 10.58 6.44
N ASP A 123 -10.33 10.91 6.06
CA ASP A 123 -11.13 11.85 6.82
C ASP A 123 -11.43 11.27 8.21
N SER A 124 -11.38 12.14 9.21
CA SER A 124 -11.61 11.74 10.60
C SER A 124 -13.03 11.22 10.77
N LEU A 125 -13.19 10.04 11.36
CA LEU A 125 -14.49 9.48 11.76
C LEU A 125 -15.08 10.17 13.00
N ALA A 126 -14.43 11.22 13.52
CA ALA A 126 -14.98 11.98 14.63
C ALA A 126 -16.34 12.56 14.20
N PRO A 127 -17.44 12.30 14.95
CA PRO A 127 -18.70 12.96 14.68
C PRO A 127 -18.44 14.47 14.74
N SER A 128 -18.86 15.18 13.71
CA SER A 128 -18.85 16.64 13.69
C SER A 128 -19.72 17.10 14.85
N GLY A 129 -19.10 17.37 16.00
CA GLY A 129 -19.80 17.84 17.17
C GLY A 129 -20.32 19.23 16.89
N THR A 130 -21.58 19.32 16.44
CA THR A 130 -22.35 20.55 16.51
C THR A 130 -22.55 20.86 18.00
N GLN A 131 -21.63 21.57 18.60
CA GLN A 131 -21.95 22.30 19.83
C GLN A 131 -22.73 23.55 19.39
N SER A 132 -24.05 23.41 19.34
CA SER A 132 -24.95 24.54 19.47
C SER A 132 -24.70 25.15 20.83
N VAL A 133 -24.04 26.31 20.85
CA VAL A 133 -24.06 27.21 22.00
C VAL A 133 -25.42 27.87 22.02
N ASP A 134 -26.40 27.18 22.61
CA ASP A 134 -27.61 27.86 23.08
C ASP A 134 -27.23 28.60 24.37
N GLY A 135 -27.03 29.90 24.20
CA GLY A 135 -27.07 30.84 25.31
C GLY A 135 -28.50 30.89 25.83
N GLU A 136 -28.69 30.50 27.08
CA GLU A 136 -29.90 30.83 27.82
C GLU A 136 -29.52 31.75 28.99
N ALA A 137 -30.04 32.97 28.89
CA ALA A 137 -30.06 33.97 29.94
C ALA A 137 -31.38 33.85 30.73
N ALA A 138 -31.36 34.44 31.94
CA ALA A 138 -32.43 34.62 32.93
C ALA A 138 -32.58 33.45 33.93
N ALA A 139 -32.68 33.68 35.25
CA ALA A 139 -33.14 34.87 36.00
C ALA A 139 -32.34 35.10 37.29
#